data_AF-A0AAE1YWY0-F1
#
_entry.id   AF-A0AAE1YWY0-F1
#
_cell.length_a   1.000
_cell.length_b   1.000
_cell.length_c   1.000
_cell.angle_alpha   90.00
_cell.angle_beta   90.00
_cell.angle_gamma   90.00
#
_symmetry.space_group_name_H-M   'P 1'
#
loop_
_entity.id
_entity.type
_entity.pdbx_description
1 polymer ?
#
loop_
_entity_poly.entity_id
_entity_poly.type
_entity_poly.pdbx_seq_one_letter_code
_entity_poly.pdbx_strand_id
1 'polypeptide(L)'
;MLHHMPDESVSTENHRDRLLRMVKGLNPKVVTLVEQESNTNTAAFYPRFVEALDYYTAMFESIDVTLPREHKERINVEQHCLAREAVNIIACEGKERVERHEACLEVEITVQNGSFSPYPLSSLVKCHNQNFA
;
A
#
# COMPACT_ATOMS: atom_id res chain seq x y z
N MET A 1 -3.07 -2.14 4.42
CA MET A 1 -3.36 -2.27 5.87
C MET A 1 -2.10 -2.04 6.69
N LEU A 2 -0.98 -2.62 6.25
CA LEU A 2 0.32 -2.39 6.87
C LEU A 2 0.80 -0.94 6.66
N HIS A 3 0.46 -0.34 5.51
CA HIS A 3 0.76 1.06 5.19
C HIS A 3 0.09 2.10 6.10
N HIS A 4 -0.90 1.72 6.91
CA HIS A 4 -1.52 2.61 7.91
C HIS A 4 -0.84 2.54 9.27
N MET A 5 0.08 1.60 9.47
CA MET A 5 0.78 1.43 10.74
C MET A 5 2.07 2.25 10.74
N PRO A 6 2.29 3.07 11.78
CA PRO A 6 3.54 3.81 11.92
C PRO A 6 4.70 2.83 11.98
N ASP A 7 5.80 3.21 11.32
CA ASP A 7 7.07 2.51 11.44
C ASP A 7 7.87 3.03 12.64
N GLU A 8 9.08 2.49 12.78
CA GLU A 8 10.00 2.84 13.86
C GLU A 8 10.48 4.29 13.81
N SER A 9 10.34 4.99 12.67
CA SER A 9 10.68 6.41 12.55
C SER A 9 9.63 7.32 13.22
N VAL A 10 8.41 6.83 13.43
CA VAL A 10 7.28 7.59 13.98
C VAL A 10 6.89 7.15 15.39
N SER A 11 7.07 5.86 15.70
CA SER A 11 6.68 5.25 16.97
C SER A 11 7.72 4.23 17.42
N THR A 12 8.04 4.22 18.71
CA THR A 12 8.84 3.13 19.32
C THR A 12 8.02 1.87 19.57
N GLU A 13 6.69 1.95 19.44
CA GLU A 13 5.80 0.80 19.54
C GLU A 13 5.78 0.03 18.22
N ASN A 14 6.19 -1.23 18.25
CA ASN A 14 6.23 -2.08 17.06
C ASN A 14 4.84 -2.68 16.75
N HIS A 15 3.94 -1.82 16.25
CA HIS A 15 2.55 -2.18 15.92
C HIS A 15 2.45 -3.22 14.81
N ARG A 16 3.34 -3.14 13.82
CA ARG A 16 3.39 -4.06 12.68
C ARG A 16 3.72 -5.47 13.13
N ASP A 17 4.75 -5.67 13.94
CA ASP A 17 5.08 -7.00 14.47
C ASP A 17 4.02 -7.50 15.43
N ARG A 18 3.34 -6.62 16.16
CA ARG A 18 2.22 -7.01 17.00
C ARG A 18 1.07 -7.56 16.14
N LEU A 19 0.70 -6.89 15.06
CA LEU A 19 -0.33 -7.37 14.13
C LEU A 19 0.09 -8.71 13.52
N LEU A 20 1.31 -8.81 12.98
CA LEU A 20 1.81 -10.04 12.35
C LEU A 20 1.83 -11.21 13.34
N ARG A 21 2.24 -11.00 14.59
CA ARG A 21 2.16 -12.01 15.65
C ARG A 21 0.73 -12.41 15.98
N MET A 22 -0.21 -11.46 16.01
CA MET A 22 -1.63 -11.78 16.22
C MET A 22 -2.18 -12.64 15.09
N VAL A 23 -1.91 -12.27 13.82
CA VAL A 23 -2.30 -13.06 12.65
C VAL A 23 -1.68 -14.45 12.72
N LYS A 24 -0.39 -14.57 13.08
CA LYS A 24 0.29 -15.85 13.25
C LYS A 24 -0.35 -16.70 14.36
N GLY A 25 -0.75 -16.07 15.47
CA GLY A 25 -1.42 -16.73 16.59
C GLY A 25 -2.78 -17.36 16.26
N LEU A 26 -3.42 -16.90 15.18
CA LEU A 26 -4.63 -17.55 14.64
C LEU A 26 -4.34 -18.87 13.91
N ASN A 27 -3.05 -19.22 13.75
CA ASN A 27 -2.57 -20.40 13.03
C ASN A 27 -3.17 -20.56 11.60
N PRO A 28 -3.13 -19.50 10.75
CA PRO A 28 -3.65 -19.58 9.40
C PRO A 28 -2.79 -20.51 8.54
N LYS A 29 -3.42 -21.19 7.58
CA LYS A 29 -2.70 -21.99 6.57
C LYS A 29 -1.97 -21.13 5.55
N VAL A 30 -2.61 -20.04 5.13
CA VAL A 30 -2.11 -19.07 4.16
C VAL A 30 -2.62 -17.70 4.58
N VAL A 31 -1.77 -16.68 4.40
CA VAL A 31 -2.15 -15.27 4.52
C VAL A 31 -1.89 -14.64 3.15
N THR A 32 -2.85 -13.87 2.66
CA THR A 32 -2.68 -13.06 1.45
C THR A 32 -2.57 -11.61 1.88
N LEU A 33 -1.47 -10.97 1.51
CA LEU A 33 -1.24 -9.55 1.75
C LEU A 33 -1.33 -8.81 0.41
N VAL A 34 -2.07 -7.70 0.42
CA VAL A 34 -2.23 -6.80 -0.74
C VAL A 34 -1.88 -5.40 -0.26
N GLU A 35 -0.85 -4.82 -0.85
CA GLU A 35 -0.36 -3.48 -0.55
C GLU A 35 -0.11 -2.72 -1.86
N GLN A 36 -0.15 -1.38 -1.79
CA GLN A 36 0.15 -0.52 -2.94
C GLN A 36 1.66 -0.45 -3.15
N GLU A 37 2.12 -0.61 -4.39
CA GLU A 37 3.54 -0.50 -4.75
C GLU A 37 3.94 0.98 -4.89
N SER A 38 4.46 1.56 -3.81
CA SER A 38 4.96 2.94 -3.81
C SER A 38 5.92 3.17 -2.64
N ASN A 39 7.04 3.84 -2.86
CA ASN A 39 8.02 4.14 -1.82
C ASN A 39 7.78 5.52 -1.17
N THR A 40 6.77 5.62 -0.31
CA THR A 40 6.37 6.89 0.32
C THR A 40 6.49 6.89 1.85
N ASN A 41 6.98 5.82 2.46
CA ASN A 41 7.09 5.75 3.92
C ASN A 41 8.28 6.56 4.47
N THR A 42 9.51 6.09 4.23
CA THR A 42 10.74 6.60 4.85
C THR A 42 11.44 7.69 4.05
N ALA A 43 10.99 7.94 2.81
CA ALA A 43 11.55 8.97 1.93
C ALA A 43 11.36 10.39 2.48
N ALA A 44 12.39 11.23 2.27
CA ALA A 44 12.33 12.67 2.51
C ALA A 44 11.25 13.33 1.63
N PHE A 45 10.82 14.55 1.98
CA PHE A 45 9.69 15.21 1.35
C PHE A 45 9.77 15.25 -0.18
N TYR A 46 10.87 15.75 -0.76
CA TYR A 46 10.95 15.93 -2.22
C TYR A 46 10.89 14.61 -3.01
N PRO A 47 11.71 13.58 -2.68
CA PRO A 47 11.57 12.27 -3.31
C PRO A 47 10.17 11.66 -3.12
N ARG A 48 9.59 11.78 -1.92
CA ARG A 48 8.23 11.29 -1.62
C ARG A 48 7.17 12.00 -2.46
N PHE A 49 7.32 13.32 -2.67
CA PHE A 49 6.41 14.10 -3.51
C PHE A 49 6.44 13.63 -4.97
N VAL A 50 7.64 13.40 -5.51
CA VAL A 50 7.81 12.91 -6.89
C VAL A 50 7.19 11.51 -7.02
N GLU A 51 7.52 10.61 -6.11
CA GLU A 51 6.97 9.25 -6.08
C GLU A 51 5.42 9.24 -5.99
N ALA A 52 4.85 10.05 -5.10
CA ALA A 52 3.40 10.16 -4.96
C ALA A 52 2.76 10.73 -6.23
N LEU A 53 3.37 11.75 -6.85
CA LEU A 53 2.87 12.32 -8.09
C LEU A 53 2.86 11.27 -9.21
N ASP A 54 3.96 10.55 -9.39
CA ASP A 54 4.09 9.52 -10.42
C ASP A 54 3.08 8.38 -10.20
N TYR A 55 2.98 7.87 -8.97
CA TYR A 55 2.05 6.80 -8.61
C TYR A 55 0.58 7.21 -8.84
N TYR A 56 0.15 8.33 -8.26
CA TYR A 56 -1.26 8.71 -8.37
C TYR A 56 -1.61 9.16 -9.79
N THR A 57 -0.69 9.76 -10.55
CA THR A 57 -0.91 10.05 -11.97
C THR A 57 -1.25 8.77 -12.74
N ALA A 58 -0.46 7.71 -12.58
CA ALA A 58 -0.73 6.43 -13.22
C ALA A 58 -2.09 5.83 -12.79
N MET A 59 -2.45 5.95 -11.51
CA MET A 59 -3.74 5.49 -11.00
C MET A 59 -4.92 6.27 -11.62
N PHE A 60 -4.85 7.61 -11.66
CA PHE A 60 -5.89 8.44 -12.27
C PHE A 60 -6.02 8.19 -13.78
N GLU A 61 -4.91 8.03 -14.50
CA GLU A 61 -4.91 7.68 -15.92
C GLU A 61 -5.55 6.31 -16.17
N SER A 62 -5.27 5.31 -15.32
CA SER A 62 -5.90 3.98 -15.41
C SER A 62 -7.43 4.02 -15.25
N ILE A 63 -7.94 4.94 -14.42
CA ILE A 63 -9.37 5.15 -14.23
C ILE A 63 -9.97 5.93 -15.39
N ASP A 64 -9.25 6.91 -15.94
CA ASP A 64 -9.72 7.73 -17.07
C ASP A 64 -9.97 6.89 -18.33
N VAL A 65 -9.18 5.84 -18.54
CA VAL A 65 -9.38 4.93 -19.68
C VAL A 65 -10.49 3.90 -19.48
N THR A 66 -10.93 3.64 -18.23
CA THR A 66 -11.91 2.60 -17.92
C THR A 66 -13.32 3.12 -17.64
N LEU A 67 -13.46 4.35 -17.10
CA LEU A 67 -14.74 4.91 -16.68
C LEU A 67 -14.96 6.34 -17.21
N PRO A 68 -16.17 6.68 -17.71
CA PRO A 68 -16.51 8.06 -18.09
C PRO A 68 -16.38 9.03 -16.91
N ARG A 69 -16.02 10.29 -17.20
CA ARG A 69 -15.74 11.33 -16.18
C ARG A 69 -16.94 11.65 -15.31
N GLU A 70 -18.15 11.55 -15.85
CA GLU A 70 -19.41 11.83 -15.15
C GLU A 70 -19.88 10.65 -14.28
N HIS A 71 -19.17 9.51 -14.33
CA HIS A 71 -19.52 8.33 -13.56
C HIS A 71 -19.36 8.58 -12.06
N LYS A 72 -20.45 8.48 -11.30
CA LYS A 72 -20.46 8.83 -9.87
C LYS A 72 -19.47 8.01 -9.04
N GLU A 73 -19.31 6.73 -9.34
CA GLU A 73 -18.37 5.89 -8.60
C GLU A 73 -16.91 6.28 -8.90
N ARG A 74 -16.62 6.71 -10.13
CA ARG A 74 -15.30 7.24 -10.49
C ARG A 74 -15.01 8.48 -9.66
N ILE A 75 -15.91 9.46 -9.67
CA ILE A 75 -15.76 10.70 -8.91
C ILE A 75 -15.54 10.40 -7.42
N ASN A 76 -16.29 9.45 -6.86
CA ASN A 76 -16.16 9.06 -5.46
C ASN A 76 -14.77 8.45 -5.15
N VAL A 77 -14.28 7.53 -5.99
CA VAL A 77 -12.96 6.89 -5.81
C VAL A 77 -11.85 7.93 -5.96
N GLU A 78 -11.92 8.75 -7.00
CA GLU A 78 -10.95 9.81 -7.29
C GLU A 78 -10.85 10.82 -6.13
N GLN A 79 -11.98 11.32 -5.64
CA GLN A 79 -12.00 12.39 -4.63
C GLN A 79 -11.81 11.89 -3.20
N HIS A 80 -12.44 10.77 -2.84
CA HIS A 80 -12.54 10.34 -1.44
C HIS A 80 -11.57 9.22 -1.07
N CYS A 81 -10.96 8.56 -2.05
CA CYS A 81 -9.89 7.60 -1.84
C CYS A 81 -8.55 8.21 -2.30
N LEU A 82 -8.32 8.30 -3.61
CA LEU A 82 -7.01 8.62 -4.18
C LEU A 82 -6.52 10.01 -3.79
N ALA A 83 -7.33 11.05 -4.02
CA ALA A 83 -6.95 12.42 -3.69
C ALA A 83 -6.71 12.61 -2.18
N ARG A 84 -7.49 11.93 -1.34
CA ARG A 84 -7.35 12.01 0.12
C ARG A 84 -6.03 11.38 0.58
N GLU A 85 -5.69 10.22 0.04
CA GLU A 85 -4.43 9.54 0.35
C GLU A 85 -3.23 10.37 -0.14
N ALA A 86 -3.27 10.85 -1.38
CA ALA A 86 -2.22 11.71 -1.94
C ALA A 86 -1.99 12.98 -1.10
N VAL A 87 -3.07 13.63 -0.65
CA VAL A 87 -2.98 14.79 0.24
C VAL A 87 -2.34 14.42 1.58
N ASN A 88 -2.66 13.26 2.17
CA ASN A 88 -2.02 12.86 3.42
C ASN A 88 -0.51 12.61 3.25
N ILE A 89 -0.10 11.96 2.16
CA ILE A 89 1.31 11.66 1.86
C ILE A 89 2.13 12.95 1.67
N ILE A 90 1.53 13.94 1.00
CA ILE A 90 2.23 15.18 0.61
C ILE A 90 2.15 16.24 1.72
N ALA A 91 0.97 16.46 2.30
CA ALA A 91 0.73 17.62 3.17
C ALA A 91 0.91 17.34 4.67
N CYS A 92 0.99 16.08 5.08
CA CYS A 92 1.16 15.71 6.49
C CYS A 92 2.58 15.22 6.78
N GLU A 93 2.98 15.29 8.05
CA GLU A 93 4.26 14.78 8.54
C GLU A 93 4.13 14.10 9.90
N GLY A 94 5.18 13.38 10.31
CA GLY A 94 5.24 12.70 11.61
C GLY A 94 4.04 11.76 11.81
N LYS A 95 3.33 11.91 12.94
CA LYS A 95 2.17 11.09 13.31
C LYS A 95 0.90 11.42 12.50
N GLU A 96 0.80 12.63 11.95
CA GLU A 96 -0.35 13.05 11.15
C GLU A 96 -0.31 12.46 9.74
N ARG A 97 0.87 12.07 9.25
CA ARG A 97 1.02 11.30 8.03
C ARG A 97 0.78 9.82 8.32
N VAL A 98 -0.40 9.36 7.96
CA VAL A 98 -0.90 8.01 8.21
C VAL A 98 -0.73 7.09 7.00
N GLU A 99 -0.74 7.64 5.79
CA GLU A 99 -0.52 6.91 4.54
C GLU A 99 0.98 6.75 4.28
N ARG A 100 1.45 5.49 4.36
CA ARG A 100 2.88 5.14 4.34
C ARG A 100 3.11 3.86 3.55
N HIS A 101 3.05 3.98 2.22
CA HIS A 101 3.29 2.85 1.34
C HIS A 101 4.78 2.49 1.31
N GLU A 102 5.02 1.20 1.13
CA GLU A 102 6.35 0.59 1.08
C GLU A 102 6.49 -0.17 -0.22
N ALA A 103 7.71 -0.23 -0.74
CA ALA A 103 8.00 -1.06 -1.90
C ALA A 103 7.81 -2.54 -1.56
N CYS A 104 7.49 -3.38 -2.55
CA CYS A 104 7.22 -4.81 -2.35
C CYS A 104 8.30 -5.52 -1.52
N LEU A 105 9.57 -5.20 -1.78
CA LEU A 105 10.71 -5.79 -1.05
C LEU A 105 10.71 -5.44 0.44
N GLU A 106 10.33 -4.21 0.81
CA GLU A 106 10.26 -3.76 2.20
C GLU A 106 9.09 -4.43 2.93
N VAL A 107 7.95 -4.56 2.24
CA VAL A 107 6.79 -5.29 2.74
C VAL A 107 7.14 -6.78 2.97
N GLU A 108 7.85 -7.39 2.02
CA GLU A 108 8.29 -8.79 2.14
C GLU A 108 9.19 -9.00 3.36
N ILE A 109 10.19 -8.13 3.55
CA ILE A 109 11.09 -8.19 4.72
C ILE A 109 10.29 -8.06 6.02
N THR A 110 9.36 -7.11 6.09
CA THR A 110 8.51 -6.89 7.27
C THR A 110 7.69 -8.14 7.61
N VAL A 111 7.08 -8.75 6.60
CA VAL A 111 6.29 -9.99 6.75
C VAL A 111 7.17 -11.17 7.17
N GLN A 112 8.38 -11.29 6.63
CA GLN A 112 9.34 -12.33 7.00
C GLN A 112 9.81 -12.20 8.46
N ASN A 113 10.06 -10.98 8.93
CA ASN A 113 10.35 -10.71 10.34
C ASN A 113 9.19 -11.13 11.26
N GLY A 114 7.95 -11.05 10.76
CA GLY A 114 6.75 -11.59 11.40
C GLY A 114 6.64 -13.13 11.42
N SER A 115 7.70 -13.87 11.08
CA SER A 115 7.71 -15.34 11.00
C SER A 115 6.76 -15.93 9.95
N PHE A 116 6.52 -15.19 8.87
CA PHE A 116 5.88 -15.69 7.66
C PHE A 116 6.95 -16.02 6.61
N SER A 117 6.60 -16.89 5.67
CA SER A 117 7.45 -17.24 4.54
C SER A 117 6.67 -17.01 3.24
N PRO A 118 7.32 -16.50 2.17
CA PRO A 118 6.67 -16.35 0.88
C PRO A 118 6.06 -17.67 0.40
N TYR A 119 4.85 -17.60 -0.12
CA TYR A 119 4.17 -18.74 -0.73
C TYR A 119 4.01 -18.49 -2.23
N PRO A 120 4.63 -19.29 -3.11
CA PRO A 120 4.59 -19.03 -4.54
C PRO A 120 3.16 -19.18 -5.08
N LEU A 121 2.72 -18.20 -5.87
CA LEU A 121 1.45 -18.30 -6.59
C LEU A 121 1.50 -19.44 -7.60
N SER A 122 0.39 -20.18 -7.72
CA SER A 122 0.26 -21.24 -8.71
C SER A 122 0.28 -20.68 -10.14
N SER A 123 0.63 -21.51 -11.11
CA SER A 123 0.64 -21.13 -12.53
C SER A 123 -0.74 -20.69 -13.02
N LEU A 124 -1.82 -21.29 -12.49
CA LEU A 124 -3.20 -20.90 -12.81
C LEU A 124 -3.50 -19.46 -12.39
N VAL A 125 -3.09 -19.07 -11.18
CA VAL A 125 -3.29 -17.70 -10.68
C VAL A 125 -2.47 -16.71 -11.50
N LYS A 126 -1.21 -17.05 -11.82
CA LYS A 126 -0.35 -16.21 -12.66
C LYS A 126 -0.94 -15.98 -14.06
N CYS A 127 -1.51 -17.02 -14.67
CA CYS A 127 -2.13 -16.93 -16.00
C CYS A 127 -3.42 -16.09 -15.99
N HIS A 128 -4.24 -16.20 -14.94
CA HIS A 128 -5.45 -15.37 -14.83
C HIS A 128 -5.12 -13.87 -14.70
N ASN A 129 -4.02 -13.53 -14.03
CA ASN A 129 -3.59 -12.15 -13.83
C ASN A 129 -2.99 -11.49 -15.09
N GLN A 130 -2.67 -12.26 -16.15
CA GLN A 130 -2.14 -11.72 -17.41
C GLN A 130 -3.21 -11.02 -18.28
N ASN A 131 -4.49 -11.11 -17.92
CA ASN A 131 -5.60 -10.51 -18.69
C ASN A 131 -5.98 -9.08 -18.22
N PHE A 132 -5.24 -8.52 -17.26
CA PHE A 132 -5.50 -7.19 -16.68
C PHE A 132 -4.42 -6.16 -17.01
N ALA A 133 -3.50 -6.48 -17.93
CA ALA A 133 -2.41 -5.61 -18.39
C ALA A 133 -2.60 -5.24 -19.88
#